data_AF-A0A2K3P5D0-F1
#
_entry.id   AF-A0A2K3P5D0-F1
#
_cell.length_a   1.000
_cell.length_b   1.000
_cell.length_c   1.000
_cell.angle_alpha   90.00
_cell.angle_beta   90.00
_cell.angle_gamma   90.00
#
_symmetry.space_group_name_H-M   'P 1'
#
loop_
_entity.id
_entity.type
_entity.pdbx_description
1 polymer ?
#
loop_
_entity_poly.entity_id
_entity_poly.type
_entity_poly.pdbx_seq_one_letter_code
_entity_poly.pdbx_strand_id
1 'polypeptide(L)'
;MLEGSWLPLIWMRNGERRFKRILPKLLEDIDTLSAQCGVEACVITKCPRDTRPTIWASPAMTEKFLEANKEVEVDHLLKKKRRLEDKFVKLKQLQELDEKLKEKKR
;
A
#
# COMPACT_ATOMS: atom_id res chain seq x y z
N MET A 1 19.73 -3.62 -33.67
CA MET A 1 18.87 -4.64 -33.03
C MET A 1 19.73 -5.36 -32.01
N LEU A 2 19.53 -5.09 -30.72
CA LEU A 2 20.23 -5.79 -29.63
C LEU A 2 19.28 -6.87 -29.12
N GLU A 3 19.58 -8.13 -29.45
CA GLU A 3 18.88 -9.28 -28.90
C GLU A 3 19.19 -9.37 -27.41
N GLY A 4 18.21 -8.97 -26.58
CA GLY A 4 18.25 -9.23 -25.15
C GLY A 4 18.07 -10.72 -24.92
N SER A 5 19.17 -11.41 -24.61
CA SER A 5 19.17 -12.80 -24.17
C SER A 5 18.47 -12.90 -22.81
N TRP A 6 17.17 -13.18 -22.82
CA TRP A 6 16.45 -13.58 -21.61
C TRP A 6 16.88 -15.00 -21.27
N LEU A 7 17.82 -15.13 -20.33
CA LEU A 7 18.12 -16.42 -19.72
C LEU A 7 16.81 -17.00 -19.17
N PRO A 8 16.48 -18.27 -19.46
CA PRO A 8 15.25 -18.87 -18.97
C PRO A 8 15.26 -18.83 -17.42
N LEU A 9 14.22 -18.22 -16.84
CA LEU A 9 13.96 -18.27 -15.41
C LEU A 9 13.62 -19.71 -15.00
N ILE A 10 14.66 -20.52 -14.79
CA ILE A 10 14.51 -21.88 -14.27
C ILE A 10 14.08 -21.78 -12.80
N TRP A 11 12.86 -22.24 -12.49
CA TRP A 11 12.41 -22.43 -11.12
C TRP A 11 13.29 -23.47 -10.41
N MET A 12 14.13 -23.00 -9.49
CA MET A 12 15.08 -23.85 -8.79
C MET A 12 14.48 -24.47 -7.52
N ARG A 13 14.60 -25.80 -7.39
CA ARG A 13 14.22 -26.61 -6.22
C ARG A 13 14.79 -26.12 -4.88
N ASN A 14 15.92 -25.39 -4.88
CA ASN A 14 16.58 -24.81 -3.70
C ASN A 14 16.42 -23.27 -3.61
N GLY A 15 15.31 -22.73 -4.10
CA GLY A 15 15.07 -21.28 -4.23
C GLY A 15 15.28 -20.48 -2.95
N GLU A 16 14.90 -21.01 -1.79
CA GLU A 16 15.00 -20.28 -0.51
C GLU A 16 16.45 -20.02 -0.06
N ARG A 17 17.34 -21.04 -0.10
CA ARG A 17 18.74 -20.87 0.31
C ARG A 17 19.47 -19.90 -0.61
N ARG A 18 19.17 -19.97 -1.90
CA ARG A 18 19.77 -19.08 -2.90
C ARG A 18 19.24 -17.65 -2.74
N PHE A 19 17.94 -17.50 -2.53
CA PHE A 19 17.29 -16.21 -2.27
C PHE A 19 17.91 -15.53 -1.04
N LYS A 20 18.02 -16.24 0.09
CA LYS A 20 18.64 -15.71 1.32
C LYS A 20 20.11 -15.31 1.14
N ARG A 21 20.83 -15.93 0.20
CA ARG A 21 22.23 -15.60 -0.11
C ARG A 21 22.37 -14.40 -1.05
N ILE A 22 21.51 -14.28 -2.05
CA ILE A 22 21.60 -13.24 -3.08
C ILE A 22 20.99 -11.92 -2.59
N LEU A 23 19.89 -12.00 -1.85
CA LEU A 23 19.10 -10.82 -1.47
C LEU A 23 19.91 -9.73 -0.74
N PRO A 24 20.74 -10.04 0.27
CA PRO A 24 21.51 -9.00 0.97
C PRO A 24 22.43 -8.22 0.03
N LYS A 25 23.18 -8.93 -0.81
CA LYS A 25 24.11 -8.31 -1.75
C LYS A 25 23.39 -7.47 -2.81
N LEU A 26 22.26 -7.98 -3.31
CA LEU A 26 21.41 -7.24 -4.23
C LEU A 26 20.90 -5.93 -3.60
N LEU A 27 20.47 -5.96 -2.34
CA LEU A 27 20.01 -4.75 -1.64
C LEU A 27 21.15 -3.75 -1.43
N GLU A 28 22.36 -4.19 -1.09
CA GLU A 28 23.54 -3.32 -1.01
C GLU A 28 23.88 -2.66 -2.35
N ASP A 29 23.83 -3.42 -3.44
CA ASP A 29 24.14 -2.90 -4.78
C ASP A 29 23.08 -1.87 -5.21
N ILE A 30 21.81 -2.14 -4.92
CA ILE A 30 20.70 -1.22 -5.20
C ILE A 30 20.80 0.03 -4.31
N ASP A 31 21.15 -0.11 -3.04
CA ASP A 31 21.35 1.02 -2.12
C ASP A 31 22.48 1.93 -2.61
N THR A 32 23.61 1.34 -3.01
CA THR A 32 24.74 2.07 -3.59
C THR A 32 24.34 2.80 -4.87
N LEU A 33 23.61 2.14 -5.78
CA LEU A 33 23.11 2.77 -7.01
C LEU A 33 22.14 3.91 -6.72
N SER A 34 21.23 3.71 -5.76
CA SER A 34 20.28 4.74 -5.34
C SER A 34 21.01 5.96 -4.79
N ALA A 35 22.00 5.76 -3.91
CA ALA A 35 22.78 6.83 -3.30
C ALA A 35 23.67 7.57 -4.31
N GLN A 36 24.35 6.86 -5.21
CA GLN A 36 25.29 7.46 -6.16
C GLN A 36 24.61 8.14 -7.34
N CYS A 37 23.53 7.54 -7.85
CA CYS A 37 22.86 8.01 -9.06
C CYS A 37 21.59 8.80 -8.75
N GLY A 38 21.20 8.93 -7.48
CA GLY A 38 19.96 9.61 -7.08
C GLY A 38 18.70 8.91 -7.57
N VAL A 39 18.75 7.59 -7.79
CA VAL A 39 17.64 6.83 -8.34
C VAL A 39 16.69 6.43 -7.22
N GLU A 40 15.40 6.73 -7.40
CA GLU A 40 14.34 6.24 -6.52
C GLU A 40 14.08 4.76 -6.80
N ALA A 41 14.41 3.91 -5.83
CA ALA A 41 14.26 2.47 -5.94
C ALA A 41 13.39 1.91 -4.81
N CYS A 42 12.63 0.86 -5.14
CA CYS A 42 11.89 0.02 -4.20
C CYS A 42 12.03 -1.44 -4.63
N VAL A 43 12.28 -2.32 -3.67
CA VAL A 43 12.44 -3.75 -3.87
C VAL A 43 11.40 -4.46 -3.01
N ILE A 44 10.46 -5.13 -3.68
CA ILE A 44 9.45 -5.97 -3.04
C ILE A 44 9.90 -7.41 -3.21
N THR A 45 10.15 -8.09 -2.10
CA THR A 45 10.60 -9.47 -2.12
C THR A 45 9.69 -10.37 -1.31
N LYS A 46 9.55 -11.62 -1.73
CA LYS A 46 8.81 -12.64 -0.98
C LYS A 46 9.55 -13.96 -1.10
N CYS A 47 10.15 -14.43 -0.01
CA CYS A 47 10.72 -15.77 0.00
C CYS A 47 9.57 -16.79 -0.15
N PRO A 48 9.78 -17.96 -0.78
CA PRO A 48 8.72 -18.95 -0.96
C PRO A 48 8.00 -19.39 0.32
N ARG A 49 8.64 -19.27 1.49
CA ARG A 49 8.06 -19.61 2.80
C ARG A 49 7.53 -18.42 3.59
N ASP A 50 7.76 -17.19 3.11
CA ASP A 50 7.30 -16.00 3.82
C ASP A 50 5.81 -15.83 3.60
N THR A 51 5.08 -15.59 4.69
CA THR A 51 3.63 -15.32 4.64
C THR A 51 3.35 -13.92 4.10
N ARG A 52 4.30 -13.00 4.25
CA ARG A 52 4.20 -11.60 3.82
C ARG A 52 5.43 -11.20 3.02
N PRO A 53 5.29 -10.32 2.01
CA PRO A 53 6.43 -9.74 1.35
C PRO A 53 7.18 -8.78 2.27
N THR A 54 8.49 -8.69 2.07
CA THR A 54 9.37 -7.70 2.68
C THR A 54 9.66 -6.61 1.65
N ILE A 55 9.59 -5.37 2.10
CA ILE A 55 9.83 -4.20 1.26
C ILE A 55 11.10 -3.52 1.76
N TRP A 56 12.01 -3.24 0.83
CA TRP A 56 13.08 -2.29 1.02
C TRP A 56 12.86 -1.12 0.07
N ALA A 57 13.13 0.10 0.50
CA ALA A 57 13.00 1.27 -0.35
C ALA A 57 14.16 2.24 -0.06
N SER A 58 14.59 2.93 -1.11
CA SER A 58 15.52 4.06 -0.99
C SER A 58 14.96 5.17 -0.08
N PRO A 59 15.80 6.04 0.51
CA PRO A 59 15.35 7.12 1.38
C PRO A 59 14.27 8.02 0.73
N ALA A 60 14.51 8.48 -0.50
CA ALA A 60 13.56 9.32 -1.24
C ALA A 60 12.22 8.61 -1.48
N MET A 61 12.25 7.33 -1.83
CA MET A 61 11.03 6.55 -2.03
C MET A 61 10.30 6.25 -0.72
N THR A 62 11.04 6.09 0.39
CA THR A 62 10.49 5.92 1.73
C THR A 62 9.70 7.15 2.15
N GLU A 63 10.23 8.36 1.93
CA GLU A 63 9.53 9.61 2.21
C GLU A 63 8.22 9.71 1.41
N LYS A 64 8.27 9.41 0.10
CA LYS A 64 7.06 9.38 -0.75
C LYS A 64 6.00 8.40 -0.25
N PHE A 65 6.40 7.20 0.16
CA PHE A 65 5.47 6.24 0.74
C PHE A 65 4.85 6.73 2.04
N LEU A 66 5.64 7.38 2.92
CA LEU A 66 5.12 7.95 4.16
C LEU A 66 4.15 9.10 3.90
N GLU A 67 4.43 9.95 2.91
CA GLU A 67 3.55 11.05 2.52
C GLU A 67 2.24 10.54 1.91
N ALA A 68 2.31 9.65 0.93
CA ALA A 68 1.13 9.04 0.32
C ALA A 68 0.27 8.29 1.36
N ASN A 69 0.89 7.63 2.34
CA ASN A 69 0.14 6.93 3.38
C ASN A 69 -0.63 7.90 4.29
N LYS A 70 -0.06 9.08 4.59
CA LYS A 70 -0.77 10.14 5.34
C LYS A 70 -1.95 10.66 4.55
N GLU A 71 -1.79 10.90 3.25
CA GLU A 71 -2.88 11.36 2.37
C GLU A 71 -4.05 10.37 2.33
N VAL A 72 -3.74 9.08 2.17
CA VAL A 72 -4.75 8.01 2.14
C VAL A 72 -5.48 7.90 3.49
N GLU A 73 -4.76 8.03 4.61
CA GLU A 73 -5.38 8.03 5.93
C GLU A 73 -6.35 9.20 6.11
N VAL A 74 -5.95 10.40 5.67
CA VAL A 74 -6.79 11.60 5.71
C VAL A 74 -8.03 11.42 4.82
N ASP A 75 -7.88 10.94 3.59
CA ASP A 75 -9.02 10.70 2.69
C ASP A 75 -10.01 9.69 3.28
N HIS A 76 -9.51 8.59 3.85
CA HIS A 76 -10.34 7.59 4.50
C HIS A 76 -11.15 8.19 5.67
N LEU A 77 -10.51 9.02 6.50
CA LEU A 77 -11.19 9.71 7.61
C LEU A 77 -12.24 10.70 7.12
N LEU A 78 -11.94 11.49 6.09
CA LEU A 78 -12.89 12.42 5.48
C LEU A 78 -14.11 11.69 4.91
N LYS A 79 -13.89 10.57 4.22
CA LYS A 79 -14.96 9.73 3.66
C LYS A 79 -15.83 9.12 4.77
N LYS A 80 -15.22 8.67 5.87
CA LYS A 80 -15.94 8.17 7.04
C LYS A 80 -16.78 9.27 7.70
N LYS A 81 -16.23 10.48 7.83
CA LYS A 81 -16.94 11.65 8.37
C LYS A 81 -18.18 11.99 7.53
N ARG A 82 -18.04 12.13 6.21
CA ARG A 82 -19.19 12.41 5.32
C ARG A 82 -20.29 11.37 5.47
N ARG A 83 -19.93 10.08 5.53
CA ARG A 83 -20.91 8.98 5.75
C ARG A 83 -21.66 9.11 7.08
N LEU A 84 -21.00 9.60 8.13
CA LEU A 84 -21.65 9.82 9.43
C LEU A 84 -22.57 11.04 9.38
N GLU A 85 -22.16 12.11 8.72
CA GLU A 85 -22.99 13.31 8.50
C GLU A 85 -24.25 12.98 7.70
N ASP A 86 -24.13 12.20 6.61
CA ASP A 86 -25.27 11.73 5.82
C ASP A 86 -26.26 10.90 6.66
N LYS A 87 -25.75 10.02 7.53
CA LYS A 87 -26.59 9.24 8.45
C LYS A 87 -27.31 10.14 9.45
N PHE A 88 -26.61 11.14 9.97
CA PHE A 88 -27.18 12.08 10.94
C PHE A 88 -28.32 12.90 10.33
N VAL A 89 -28.15 13.38 9.09
CA VAL A 89 -29.23 14.10 8.36
C VAL A 89 -30.44 13.20 8.16
N LYS A 90 -30.25 11.95 7.72
CA LYS A 90 -31.35 10.99 7.54
C LYS A 90 -32.09 10.68 8.83
N LEU A 91 -31.36 10.54 9.94
CA LEU A 91 -31.97 10.30 11.25
C LEU A 91 -32.82 11.49 11.72
N LYS A 92 -32.35 12.73 11.51
CA LYS A 92 -33.16 13.93 11.79
C LYS A 92 -34.45 13.96 10.98
N GLN A 93 -34.36 13.67 9.68
CA GLN A 93 -35.55 13.60 8.81
C GLN A 93 -36.56 12.54 9.27
N LEU A 94 -36.07 11.37 9.69
CA LEU A 94 -36.91 10.31 10.23
C LEU A 94 -37.59 10.72 11.55
N GLN A 95 -36.87 11.42 12.44
CA GLN A 95 -37.46 11.95 13.67
C GLN A 95 -38.56 12.97 13.38
N GLU A 96 -38.34 13.90 12.45
CA GLU A 96 -39.38 14.87 12.05
C GLU A 96 -40.62 14.19 11.44
N LEU A 97 -40.42 13.15 10.64
CA LEU A 97 -41.53 12.38 10.08
C LEU A 97 -42.30 11.60 11.16
N ASP A 98 -41.61 11.03 12.14
CA ASP A 98 -42.22 10.31 13.26
C ASP A 98 -43.08 11.24 14.13
N GLU A 99 -42.59 12.45 14.43
CA GLU A 99 -43.37 13.46 15.16
C GLU A 99 -44.63 13.89 14.40
N LYS A 100 -44.53 14.17 13.09
CA LYS A 100 -45.71 14.47 12.25
C LYS A 100 -46.71 13.31 12.19
N LEU A 101 -46.23 12.07 12.25
CA LEU A 101 -47.08 10.87 12.27
C LEU A 101 -47.82 10.72 13.60
N LYS A 102 -47.18 11.07 14.73
CA LYS A 102 -47.82 11.10 16.05
C LYS A 102 -48.91 12.17 16.11
N GLU A 103 -48.67 13.36 15.54
CA GLU A 103 -49.66 14.43 15.47
C GLU A 103 -50.88 14.03 14.62
N LYS A 104 -50.70 13.35 13.48
CA LYS A 104 -51.80 12.87 12.63
C LYS A 104 -52.65 11.74 13.23
N LYS A 105 -52.13 11.02 14.22
CA LYS A 105 -52.82 9.91 14.89
C LYS A 105 -53.59 10.35 16.14
N ARG A 106 -53.42 11.60 16.57
CA ARG A 106 -54.26 12.25 17.59
C ARG A 106 -55.48 12.88 16.93
#